data_AF-A0A422QCR6-F1
#
_entry.id   AF-A0A422QCR6-F1
#
_cell.length_a   1.000
_cell.length_b   1.000
_cell.length_c   1.000
_cell.angle_alpha   90.00
_cell.angle_beta   90.00
_cell.angle_gamma   90.00
#
_symmetry.space_group_name_H-M   'P 1'
#
loop_
_entity.id
_entity.type
_entity.pdbx_description
1 polymer ?
#
loop_
_entity_poly.entity_id
_entity_poly.type
_entity_poly.pdbx_seq_one_letter_code
_entity_poly.pdbx_strand_id
1 'polypeptide(L)'
;TTEYLAAALLDQRWHQLTPSQVPTDVLSFEAKALQDAGVAYPPVPPRYRTGYFSHSMGGGYSAGYYAYLWSERLDAETVKWFTESGGLTRKNGD
;
A
#
# COMPACT_ATOMS: atom_id res chain seq x y z
N THR A 1 0.80 2.95 8.44
CA THR A 1 0.00 4.15 8.80
C THR A 1 -1.30 4.18 8.00
N THR A 2 -2.31 4.99 8.36
CA THR A 2 -3.61 5.03 7.67
C THR A 2 -3.53 5.53 6.22
N GLU A 3 -2.71 6.56 5.94
CA GLU A 3 -2.44 7.05 4.57
C GLU A 3 -1.86 5.96 3.65
N TYR A 4 -0.99 5.09 4.17
CA TYR A 4 -0.40 4.01 3.41
C TYR A 4 -1.46 2.97 3.07
N LEU A 5 -2.25 2.54 4.07
CA LEU A 5 -3.30 1.53 3.87
C LEU A 5 -4.33 2.03 2.86
N ALA A 6 -4.72 3.31 2.94
CA ALA A 6 -5.62 3.93 1.98
C ALA A 6 -5.04 3.90 0.54
N ALA A 7 -3.75 4.17 0.35
CA ALA A 7 -3.10 4.06 -0.96
C ALA A 7 -3.02 2.60 -1.46
N ALA A 8 -2.72 1.64 -0.59
CA ALA A 8 -2.70 0.22 -0.95
C ALA A 8 -4.09 -0.31 -1.35
N LEU A 9 -5.14 0.12 -0.65
CA LEU A 9 -6.52 -0.21 -1.00
C LEU A 9 -6.94 0.46 -2.31
N LEU A 10 -6.55 1.71 -2.55
CA LEU A 10 -6.80 2.41 -3.81
C LEU A 10 -6.14 1.70 -4.99
N ASP A 11 -4.88 1.26 -4.84
CA ASP A 11 -4.17 0.44 -5.84
C ASP A 11 -4.94 -0.85 -6.18
N GLN A 12 -5.38 -1.60 -5.16
CA GLN A 12 -6.19 -2.81 -5.37
C GLN A 12 -7.50 -2.50 -6.10
N ARG A 13 -8.20 -1.41 -5.73
CA ARG A 13 -9.46 -1.05 -6.37
C ARG A 13 -9.32 -0.71 -7.84
N TRP A 14 -8.22 -0.07 -8.25
CA TRP A 14 -7.93 0.18 -9.67
C TRP A 14 -7.69 -1.12 -10.45
N HIS A 15 -6.93 -2.06 -9.88
CA HIS A 15 -6.48 -3.25 -10.60
C HIS A 15 -7.44 -4.43 -10.56
N GLN A 16 -8.56 -4.31 -9.85
CA GLN A 16 -9.65 -5.30 -9.83
C GLN A 16 -10.81 -4.94 -10.76
N LEU A 17 -10.74 -3.80 -11.46
CA LEU A 17 -11.74 -3.42 -12.45
C LEU A 17 -11.63 -4.29 -13.70
N THR A 18 -12.78 -4.66 -14.26
CA THR A 18 -12.84 -5.15 -15.63
C THR A 18 -12.69 -3.99 -16.62
N PRO A 19 -12.35 -4.24 -17.89
CA PRO A 19 -12.27 -3.19 -18.91
C PRO A 19 -13.56 -2.35 -19.05
N SER A 20 -14.74 -2.94 -18.83
CA SER A 20 -16.03 -2.23 -18.90
C SER A 20 -16.32 -1.37 -17.66
N GLN A 21 -15.55 -1.54 -16.58
CA GLN A 21 -15.71 -0.80 -15.32
C GLN A 21 -14.72 0.35 -15.20
N VAL A 22 -13.79 0.52 -16.14
CA VAL A 22 -12.80 1.61 -16.10
C VAL A 22 -13.52 2.95 -16.16
N PRO A 23 -13.40 3.80 -15.11
CA PRO A 23 -14.11 5.06 -15.03
C PRO A 23 -13.51 6.10 -15.97
N THR A 24 -14.37 6.98 -16.50
CA THR A 24 -13.94 8.20 -17.19
C THR A 24 -13.64 9.33 -16.20
N ASP A 25 -14.36 9.38 -15.08
CA ASP A 25 -14.09 10.29 -13.97
C ASP A 25 -13.24 9.61 -12.89
N VAL A 26 -11.94 9.82 -13.02
CA VAL A 26 -10.91 9.28 -12.14
C VAL A 26 -11.07 9.77 -10.69
N LEU A 27 -11.45 11.03 -10.48
CA LEU A 27 -11.48 11.62 -9.14
C LEU A 27 -12.72 11.17 -8.36
N SER A 28 -13.86 11.06 -9.03
CA SER A 28 -15.07 10.50 -8.43
C SER A 28 -14.89 9.02 -8.09
N PHE A 29 -14.21 8.26 -8.96
CA PHE A 29 -13.86 6.87 -8.66
C PHE A 29 -12.99 6.76 -7.41
N GLU A 30 -11.92 7.54 -7.32
CA GLU A 30 -11.02 7.53 -6.16
C GLU A 30 -11.77 7.85 -4.86
N ALA A 31 -12.58 8.91 -4.87
CA ALA A 31 -13.36 9.30 -3.69
C ALA A 31 -14.30 8.17 -3.24
N LYS A 32 -15.01 7.55 -4.19
CA LYS A 32 -15.87 6.41 -3.91
C LYS A 32 -15.10 5.19 -3.40
N ALA A 33 -13.96 4.87 -4.01
CA ALA A 33 -13.13 3.74 -3.60
C ALA A 33 -12.66 3.88 -2.15
N LEU A 34 -12.26 5.08 -1.74
CA LEU A 34 -11.84 5.38 -0.36
C LEU A 34 -13.03 5.33 0.62
N GLN A 35 -14.20 5.83 0.22
CA GLN A 35 -15.41 5.77 1.03
C GLN A 35 -15.88 4.33 1.25
N ASP A 36 -15.98 3.54 0.17
CA ASP A 36 -16.40 2.14 0.22
C ASP A 36 -15.42 1.28 1.05
N ALA A 37 -14.14 1.67 1.09
CA ALA A 37 -13.12 1.02 1.90
C ALA A 37 -13.07 1.51 3.36
N GLY A 38 -13.89 2.49 3.74
CA GLY A 38 -13.94 3.04 5.11
C GLY A 38 -12.71 3.86 5.50
N VAL A 39 -11.92 4.33 4.51
CA VAL A 39 -10.66 5.06 4.72
C VAL A 39 -10.70 6.49 4.17
N ALA A 40 -11.88 6.97 3.76
CA ALA A 40 -12.09 8.36 3.39
C ALA A 40 -12.02 9.27 4.63
N TYR A 41 -10.81 9.70 4.97
CA TYR A 41 -10.54 10.57 6.11
C TYR A 41 -9.78 11.82 5.65
N PRO A 42 -10.47 12.97 5.47
CA PRO A 42 -9.87 14.18 4.88
C PRO A 42 -8.58 14.67 5.54
N PRO A 43 -8.39 14.58 6.88
CA PRO A 43 -7.13 14.98 7.51
C PRO A 43 -5.93 14.11 7.16
N VAL A 44 -6.14 12.87 6.70
CA VAL A 44 -5.09 11.94 6.29
C VAL A 44 -5.50 11.26 4.98
N PRO A 45 -5.32 11.95 3.83
CA PRO A 45 -5.62 11.37 2.52
C PRO A 45 -4.72 10.14 2.23
N PRO A 46 -5.01 9.34 1.19
CA PRO A 46 -4.07 8.30 0.78
C PRO A 46 -2.71 8.92 0.47
N ARG A 47 -1.65 8.19 0.82
CA ARG A 47 -0.25 8.64 0.67
C ARG A 47 0.06 9.06 -0.77
N TYR A 48 -0.58 8.41 -1.74
CA TYR A 48 -0.62 8.84 -3.13
C TYR A 48 -2.06 8.84 -3.64
N ARG A 49 -2.42 9.86 -4.42
CA ARG A 49 -3.67 9.89 -5.19
C ARG A 49 -3.40 9.46 -6.62
N THR A 50 -4.45 9.03 -7.30
CA THR A 50 -4.41 8.38 -8.62
C THR A 50 -3.56 9.16 -9.63
N GLY A 51 -3.76 10.48 -9.74
CA GLY A 51 -3.06 11.31 -10.72
C GLY A 51 -1.54 11.40 -10.55
N TYR A 52 -1.00 10.99 -9.39
CA TYR A 52 0.43 10.99 -9.10
C TYR A 52 0.91 9.69 -8.45
N PHE A 53 0.16 8.59 -8.61
CA PHE A 53 0.50 7.30 -8.02
C PHE A 53 1.46 6.50 -8.91
N SER A 54 2.68 7.01 -9.07
CA SER A 54 3.69 6.44 -9.97
C SER A 54 3.98 4.96 -9.72
N HIS A 55 4.06 4.53 -8.47
CA HIS A 55 4.29 3.13 -8.10
C HIS A 55 3.28 2.17 -8.76
N SER A 56 1.99 2.52 -8.68
CA SER A 56 0.87 1.70 -9.14
C SER A 56 0.63 1.85 -10.65
N MET A 57 0.73 3.07 -11.19
CA MET A 57 0.33 3.40 -12.57
C MET A 57 1.46 3.36 -13.62
N GLY A 58 2.66 2.91 -13.24
CA GLY A 58 3.79 2.80 -14.17
C GLY A 58 5.11 2.32 -13.57
N GLY A 59 5.24 2.29 -12.24
CA GLY A 59 6.46 1.99 -11.49
C GLY A 59 6.65 0.53 -11.08
N GLY A 60 5.85 -0.41 -11.62
CA GLY A 60 6.00 -1.85 -11.39
C GLY A 60 5.34 -2.40 -10.12
N TYR A 61 4.59 -1.58 -9.37
CA TYR A 61 3.81 -2.00 -8.20
C TYR A 61 2.29 -1.98 -8.47
N SER A 62 1.88 -2.16 -9.73
CA SER A 62 0.48 -2.33 -10.10
C SER A 62 -0.12 -3.53 -9.38
N ALA A 63 -1.23 -3.32 -8.67
CA ALA A 63 -1.84 -4.33 -7.78
C ALA A 63 -0.86 -4.87 -6.71
N GLY A 64 0.22 -4.15 -6.42
CA GLY A 64 1.33 -4.62 -5.60
C GLY A 64 1.76 -3.60 -4.55
N TYR A 65 1.08 -2.46 -4.41
CA TYR A 65 1.50 -1.45 -3.45
C TYR A 65 1.43 -1.97 -2.00
N TYR A 66 0.57 -2.96 -1.72
CA TYR A 66 0.49 -3.68 -0.44
C TYR A 66 1.77 -4.43 -0.05
N ALA A 67 2.69 -4.65 -0.99
CA ALA A 67 3.92 -5.38 -0.77
C ALA A 67 4.76 -4.78 0.38
N TYR A 68 4.74 -3.46 0.58
CA TYR A 68 5.45 -2.87 1.72
C TYR A 68 4.87 -3.32 3.07
N LEU A 69 3.54 -3.31 3.27
CA LEU A 69 2.94 -3.85 4.52
C LEU A 69 3.23 -5.34 4.69
N TRP A 70 3.19 -6.09 3.58
CA TRP A 70 3.46 -7.52 3.63
C TRP A 70 4.91 -7.79 4.06
N SER A 71 5.87 -7.08 3.48
CA SER A 71 7.28 -7.16 3.83
C SER A 71 7.58 -6.59 5.21
N GLU A 72 6.86 -5.57 5.68
CA GLU A 72 7.00 -5.01 7.04
C GLU A 72 6.69 -6.06 8.11
N ARG A 73 5.82 -7.04 7.84
CA ARG A 73 5.62 -8.17 8.74
C ARG A 73 6.89 -9.02 8.88
N LEU A 74 7.56 -9.31 7.76
CA LEU A 74 8.81 -10.08 7.76
C LEU A 74 9.95 -9.30 8.44
N ASP A 75 10.01 -7.99 8.21
CA ASP A 75 10.94 -7.09 8.89
C ASP A 75 10.74 -7.13 10.41
N ALA A 76 9.50 -6.96 10.88
CA ALA A 76 9.20 -7.00 12.31
C ALA A 76 9.58 -8.34 12.97
N GLU A 77 9.30 -9.47 12.32
CA GLU A 77 9.74 -10.79 12.80
C GLU A 77 11.26 -10.94 12.77
N THR A 78 11.94 -10.32 11.81
CA THR A 78 13.40 -10.32 11.71
C THR A 78 14.04 -9.50 12.82
N VAL A 79 13.53 -8.29 13.10
CA VAL A 79 13.96 -7.46 14.24
C VAL A 79 13.80 -8.22 15.56
N LYS A 80 12.68 -8.92 15.72
CA LYS A 80 12.44 -9.77 16.88
C LYS A 80 13.49 -10.88 16.98
N TRP A 81 13.74 -11.60 15.88
CA TRP A 81 14.76 -12.66 15.85
C TRP A 81 16.15 -12.15 16.22
N PHE A 82 16.58 -10.98 15.71
CA PHE A 82 17.84 -10.37 16.10
C PHE A 82 17.88 -10.06 17.60
N THR A 83 16.80 -9.50 18.13
CA THR A 83 16.70 -9.15 19.56
C THR A 83 16.81 -10.40 20.44
N GLU A 84 16.12 -11.48 20.07
CA GLU A 84 16.14 -12.77 20.79
C GLU A 84 17.48 -13.52 20.63
N SER A 85 18.21 -13.27 19.53
CA SER A 85 19.49 -13.91 19.22
C SER A 85 20.72 -13.14 19.71
N GLY A 86 20.57 -12.21 20.66
CA GLY A 86 21.68 -11.45 21.26
C GLY A 86 22.07 -10.18 20.50
N GLY A 87 21.22 -9.71 19.58
CA GLY A 87 21.34 -8.42 18.92
C GLY A 87 22.34 -8.39 17.77
N LEU A 88 23.03 -7.25 17.63
CA LEU A 88 23.94 -6.95 16.53
C LEU A 88 25.27 -7.71 16.67
N THR A 89 25.29 -8.96 16.22
CA THR A 89 26.50 -9.79 16.18
C THR A 89 26.84 -10.18 14.75
N ARG A 90 28.13 -10.47 14.48
CA ARG A 90 28.56 -10.97 13.16
C ARG A 90 27.86 -12.28 12.79
N LYS A 91 27.76 -13.21 13.75
CA LYS A 91 27.08 -14.50 13.60
C LYS A 91 25.63 -14.36 13.12
N ASN A 92 24.91 -13.34 13.57
CA ASN A 92 23.51 -13.17 13.21
C ASN A 92 23.31 -12.60 11.79
N GLY A 93 24.37 -12.06 11.17
CA GLY A 93 24.33 -11.54 9.80
C GLY A 93 24.94 -12.45 8.74
N ASP A 94 25.67 -13.50 9.14
CA ASP A 94 26.25 -14.52 8.26
C ASP A 94 25.23 -15.65 7.99
#